data_AF-A0A963FWV2-F1
#
_entry.id   AF-A0A963FWV2-F1
#
_cell.length_a   1.000
_cell.length_b   1.000
_cell.length_c   1.000
_cell.angle_alpha   90.00
_cell.angle_beta   90.00
_cell.angle_gamma   90.00
#
_symmetry.space_group_name_H-M   'P 1'
#
loop_
_entity.id
_entity.type
_entity.pdbx_description
1 polymer ?
#
loop_
_entity_poly.entity_id
_entity_poly.type
_entity_poly.pdbx_seq_one_letter_code
_entity_poly.pdbx_strand_id
1 'polypeptide(L)' 'MSIYRTTIQALARLLPQDCHVCGLDSGDRLVCAACESGMPRLAGPLCPVCALPAAEGATCGACQKS' A
#
# COMPACT_ATOMS: atom_id res chain seq x y z
N MET A 1 -12.38 25.23 0.55
CA MET A 1 -13.06 23.92 0.34
C MET A 1 -12.94 23.58 -1.14
N SER A 2 -11.93 22.77 -1.47
CA SER A 2 -11.32 22.71 -2.81
C SER A 2 -12.01 21.68 -3.70
N ILE A 3 -12.97 22.14 -4.50
CA ILE A 3 -13.71 21.35 -5.51
C ILE A 3 -12.74 20.58 -6.43
N TYR A 4 -11.54 21.13 -6.66
CA TYR A 4 -10.47 20.53 -7.46
C TYR A 4 -9.90 19.23 -6.87
N ARG A 5 -9.91 19.07 -5.54
CA ARG A 5 -9.28 17.91 -4.89
C ARG A 5 -10.10 16.63 -5.11
N THR A 6 -11.42 16.76 -5.08
CA THR A 6 -12.35 15.64 -5.32
C THR A 6 -12.38 15.22 -6.78
N THR A 7 -12.29 16.16 -7.72
CA THR A 7 -12.28 15.84 -9.17
C THR A 7 -10.98 15.14 -9.58
N ILE A 8 -9.82 15.59 -9.09
CA ILE A 8 -8.52 14.94 -9.35
C ILE A 8 -8.51 13.49 -8.81
N GLN A 9 -9.04 13.27 -7.61
CA GLN A 9 -9.12 11.93 -7.03
C GLN A 9 -10.03 10.99 -7.82
N ALA A 10 -11.14 11.49 -8.38
CA ALA A 10 -12.03 10.70 -9.22
C ALA A 10 -11.38 10.35 -10.57
N LEU A 11 -10.68 11.31 -11.20
CA LEU A 11 -9.95 11.10 -12.44
C LEU A 11 -8.74 10.18 -12.29
N ALA A 12 -8.04 10.23 -11.16
CA ALA A 12 -6.92 9.33 -10.88
C ALA A 12 -7.34 7.84 -10.90
N ARG A 13 -8.59 7.53 -10.51
CA ARG A 13 -9.14 6.16 -10.59
C ARG A 13 -9.43 5.68 -12.01
N LEU A 14 -9.51 6.60 -12.97
CA LEU A 14 -9.74 6.31 -14.39
C LEU A 14 -8.44 6.10 -15.17
N LEU A 15 -7.29 6.53 -14.62
CA LEU A 15 -5.99 6.23 -15.21
C LEU A 15 -5.55 4.83 -14.79
N PRO A 16 -5.03 4.00 -15.71
CA PRO A 16 -4.38 2.75 -15.35
C PRO A 16 -3.27 3.05 -14.35
N GLN A 17 -3.29 2.37 -13.22
CA GLN A 17 -2.22 2.47 -12.25
C GLN A 17 -1.15 1.45 -12.62
N ASP A 18 0.11 1.90 -12.69
CA ASP A 18 1.23 0.98 -12.81
C ASP A 18 1.43 0.24 -11.48
N CYS A 19 1.66 -1.07 -11.55
CA CYS A 19 2.01 -1.90 -10.41
C CYS A 19 3.27 -1.34 -9.75
N HIS A 20 3.18 -1.04 -8.45
CA HIS A 20 4.30 -0.46 -7.70
C HIS A 20 5.56 -1.34 -7.66
N VAL A 21 5.41 -2.65 -7.93
CA VAL A 21 6.51 -3.62 -7.89
C VAL A 21 7.14 -3.84 -9.27
N CYS A 22 6.35 -4.11 -10.30
CA CYS A 22 6.86 -4.48 -11.62
C CYS A 22 6.66 -3.44 -12.73
N GLY A 23 5.88 -2.38 -12.47
CA GLY A 23 5.59 -1.31 -13.44
C GLY A 23 4.61 -1.70 -14.56
N LEU A 24 4.05 -2.90 -14.56
CA LEU A 24 2.99 -3.30 -15.50
C LEU A 24 1.61 -2.85 -15.01
N ASP A 25 0.60 -2.86 -15.89
CA ASP A 25 -0.78 -2.49 -15.53
C ASP A 25 -1.29 -3.26 -14.30
N SER A 26 -1.93 -2.52 -13.40
CA SER A 26 -2.48 -3.02 -12.14
C SER A 26 -3.98 -2.67 -12.01
N GLY A 27 -4.58 -2.08 -13.05
CA GLY A 27 -5.96 -1.62 -13.02
C GLY A 27 -6.17 -0.58 -11.92
N ASP A 28 -7.05 -0.88 -10.97
CA ASP A 28 -7.36 -0.05 -9.80
C ASP A 28 -6.61 -0.44 -8.51
N ARG A 29 -5.69 -1.42 -8.59
CA ARG A 29 -4.89 -1.91 -7.46
C ARG A 29 -3.51 -1.26 -7.44
N LEU A 30 -2.91 -1.19 -6.25
CA LEU A 30 -1.51 -0.75 -6.10
C LEU A 30 -0.50 -1.79 -6.62
N VAL A 31 -0.86 -3.07 -6.57
CA VAL A 31 -0.01 -4.20 -6.94
C VAL A 31 -0.85 -5.17 -7.79
N CYS A 32 -0.31 -5.59 -8.94
CA CYS A 32 -0.99 -6.51 -9.82
C CYS A 32 -1.11 -7.91 -9.19
N ALA A 33 -2.13 -8.68 -9.59
CA ALA A 33 -2.40 -10.00 -9.01
C ALA A 33 -1.21 -10.97 -9.10
N ALA A 34 -0.41 -10.88 -10.17
CA ALA A 34 0.79 -11.70 -10.33
C ALA A 34 1.83 -11.38 -9.24
N CYS A 35 2.17 -10.10 -9.04
CA CYS A 35 3.07 -9.68 -7.97
C CYS A 35 2.50 -10.01 -6.59
N GLU A 36 1.20 -9.77 -6.36
CA GLU A 36 0.54 -10.07 -5.08
C GLU A 36 0.63 -11.57 -4.73
N SER A 37 0.47 -12.45 -5.72
CA SER A 37 0.58 -13.90 -5.52
C SER A 37 2.00 -14.38 -5.15
N GLY A 38 3.03 -13.62 -5.54
CA GLY A 38 4.42 -13.91 -5.22
C GLY A 38 4.91 -13.35 -3.88
N MET A 39 4.08 -12.57 -3.17
CA MET A 39 4.49 -11.92 -1.93
C MET A 39 4.50 -12.89 -0.74
N PRO A 40 5.50 -12.79 0.16
CA PRO A 40 5.50 -13.58 1.38
C PRO A 40 4.32 -13.19 2.28
N ARG A 41 3.59 -14.20 2.76
CA ARG A 41 2.56 -14.04 3.80
C ARG A 41 3.28 -13.94 5.13
N LEU A 42 3.30 -12.76 5.73
CA LEU A 42 3.85 -12.57 7.07
C LEU A 42 2.85 -13.08 8.12
N ALA A 43 3.37 -13.68 9.18
CA ALA A 43 2.59 -14.25 10.28
C ALA A 43 3.05 -13.68 11.63
N GLY A 44 2.16 -13.72 12.62
CA GLY A 44 2.42 -13.22 13.96
C GLY A 44 2.18 -11.71 14.12
N PRO A 45 2.53 -11.15 15.27
CA PRO A 45 2.32 -9.73 15.56
C PRO A 45 3.34 -8.86 14.82
N LEU A 46 2.83 -7.96 13.97
CA LEU A 46 3.63 -7.09 13.10
C LEU A 46 3.28 -5.63 13.34
N CYS A 47 4.24 -4.74 13.17
CA CYS A 47 4.02 -3.30 13.17
C CYS A 47 3.08 -2.91 12.01
N PRO A 48 2.01 -2.13 12.25
CA PRO A 48 1.06 -1.76 11.20
C PRO A 48 1.61 -0.77 10.16
N VAL A 49 2.78 -0.18 10.42
CA VAL A 49 3.40 0.82 9.55
C VAL A 49 4.42 0.18 8.60
N CYS A 50 5.34 -0.64 9.15
CA CYS A 50 6.44 -1.21 8.37
C CYS A 50 6.39 -2.74 8.22
N ALA A 51 5.38 -3.39 8.80
CA ALA A 51 5.20 -4.85 8.79
C ALA A 51 6.36 -5.69 9.38
N LEU A 52 7.29 -5.07 10.12
CA LEU A 52 8.31 -5.79 10.89
C LEU A 52 7.72 -6.41 12.18
N PRO A 53 8.30 -7.50 12.71
CA PRO A 53 7.87 -8.08 13.99
C PRO A 53 7.80 -7.04 15.10
N ALA A 54 6.69 -7.02 15.84
CA ALA A 54 6.47 -6.11 16.94
C ALA A 54 5.76 -6.82 18.10
N ALA A 55 6.05 -6.40 19.33
CA ALA A 55 5.34 -6.91 20.50
C ALA A 55 3.84 -6.61 20.36
N GLU A 56 3.00 -7.64 20.42
CA GLU A 56 1.53 -7.54 20.38
C GLU A 56 0.96 -6.78 19.15
N GLY A 57 1.76 -6.60 18.10
CA GLY A 57 1.36 -5.85 16.90
C GLY A 57 1.38 -4.33 17.10
N ALA A 58 2.07 -3.84 18.14
CA ALA A 58 2.23 -2.42 18.40
C ALA A 58 3.09 -1.72 17.32
N THR A 59 2.94 -0.40 17.20
CA THR A 59 3.83 0.42 16.37
C THR A 59 5.26 0.34 16.93
N CYS A 60 6.21 -0.10 16.10
CA CYS A 60 7.60 -0.27 16.55
C CYS A 60 8.28 1.08 16.87
N GLY A 61 9.34 1.04 17.69
CA GLY A 61 10.05 2.25 18.10
C GLY A 61 10.73 3.03 16.95
N ALA A 62 10.94 2.41 15.78
CA ALA A 62 11.43 3.10 14.60
C ALA A 62 10.32 3.96 13.95
N CYS A 63 9.13 3.40 13.77
CA CYS A 63 7.99 4.10 13.17
C CYS A 63 7.37 5.15 14.10
N GLN A 64 7.60 5.09 15.42
CA GLN A 64 7.17 6.15 16.33
C GLN A 64 8.03 7.42 16.24
N LYS A 65 9.23 7.34 15.65
CA LYS A 65 10.17 8.47 15.53
C LYS A 65 10.07 9.21 14.19
N SER A 66 9.23 8.74 13.26
CA SER A 66 9.13 9.25 11.89
C SER A 66 8.17 10.42 11.77
#